data_AF-A0A9P7L3V0-F1
#
_entry.id   AF-A0A9P7L3V0-F1
#
_cell.length_a   1.000
_cell.length_b   1.000
_cell.length_c   1.000
_cell.angle_alpha   90.00
_cell.angle_beta   90.00
_cell.angle_gamma   90.00
#
_symmetry.space_group_name_H-M   'P 1'
#
loop_
_entity.id
_entity.type
_entity.pdbx_description
1 polymer ?
#
loop_
_entity_poly.entity_id
_entity_poly.type
_entity_poly.pdbx_seq_one_letter_code
_entity_poly.pdbx_strand_id
1 'polypeptide(L)'
;MNNANDHSQAAKKSGRVTAAHIDNSLRPIVQSILQRHDPVTLDMMTNIFQDGDSLINADWKAGDEDGIQAKWQRSERKKSSDRAGTRKKNDDPLRDLWRVCVRFFKQTPPVMLSPVNRLQFVPKIEKDTAALSCHLFTKDACRAIADLIVHPVWQQDHRLFVDALIYTANLRVGGKTNFHWLPLPHIDCPVLHRLNATLRSIEDGELPKTLHQFHTEASNVAPEYGEEPSFFSDFIISIADHVIVERSPTMRELELLRHNIIPFRITDVECIQKTIDGFSGYDERLGVGRTVKAISDIFKELKTDKVPTTDQLREFDARACKQMLRMAARPDIHGSLALSPD
;
A
#
# COMPACT_ATOMS: atom_id res chain seq x y z
N MET A 1 -56.29 -46.37 12.72
CA MET A 1 -55.80 -45.22 13.50
C MET A 1 -54.40 -45.55 13.99
N ASN A 2 -53.29 -44.93 13.65
CA ASN A 2 -52.93 -43.92 12.67
C ASN A 2 -51.45 -44.18 12.32
N ASN A 3 -51.15 -44.21 11.03
CA ASN A 3 -49.80 -44.05 10.49
C ASN A 3 -49.37 -42.59 10.64
N ALA A 4 -48.15 -42.33 11.10
CA ALA A 4 -47.37 -41.16 10.69
C ALA A 4 -45.89 -41.38 11.05
N ASN A 5 -45.14 -41.86 10.06
CA ASN A 5 -43.69 -41.72 9.98
C ASN A 5 -43.38 -40.24 9.79
N ASP A 6 -42.69 -39.61 10.75
CA ASP A 6 -42.20 -38.24 10.59
C ASP A 6 -40.70 -38.27 10.26
N HIS A 7 -40.42 -38.45 8.97
CA HIS A 7 -39.11 -38.18 8.38
C HIS A 7 -38.98 -36.66 8.19
N SER A 8 -38.45 -35.97 9.19
CA SER A 8 -37.96 -34.59 9.01
C SER A 8 -36.67 -34.63 8.19
N GLN A 9 -36.81 -34.44 6.87
CA GLN A 9 -35.70 -34.20 5.96
C GLN A 9 -35.00 -32.89 6.35
N ALA A 10 -33.73 -33.01 6.75
CA ALA A 10 -32.83 -31.89 6.89
C ALA A 10 -32.79 -31.09 5.58
N ALA A 11 -33.29 -29.86 5.62
CA ALA A 11 -33.22 -28.90 4.54
C ALA A 11 -31.76 -28.64 4.15
N LYS A 12 -31.32 -29.24 3.05
CA LYS A 12 -30.08 -28.85 2.36
C LYS A 12 -30.24 -27.41 1.88
N LYS A 13 -29.66 -26.46 2.63
CA LYS A 13 -29.42 -25.09 2.16
C LYS A 13 -28.43 -25.11 0.98
N SER A 14 -28.96 -25.29 -0.23
CA SER A 14 -28.25 -25.03 -1.48
C SER A 14 -28.33 -23.53 -1.79
N GLY A 15 -27.53 -22.73 -1.07
CA GLY A 15 -27.23 -21.35 -1.45
C GLY A 15 -25.94 -21.34 -2.27
N ARG A 16 -26.02 -21.75 -3.54
CA ARG A 16 -24.92 -21.61 -4.49
C ARG A 16 -24.77 -20.10 -4.75
N VAL A 17 -23.72 -19.49 -4.20
CA VAL A 17 -23.34 -18.10 -4.45
C VAL A 17 -23.30 -17.91 -5.97
N THR A 18 -24.20 -17.08 -6.48
CA THR A 18 -24.20 -16.65 -7.87
C THR A 18 -22.86 -15.98 -8.16
N ALA A 19 -22.14 -16.49 -9.17
CA ALA A 19 -20.92 -15.85 -9.64
C ALA A 19 -21.22 -14.38 -9.91
N ALA A 20 -20.43 -13.47 -9.32
CA ALA A 20 -20.58 -12.05 -9.55
C ALA A 20 -20.62 -11.80 -11.07
N HIS A 21 -21.55 -10.97 -11.53
CA HIS A 21 -21.61 -10.59 -12.93
C HIS A 21 -20.36 -9.77 -13.26
N ILE A 22 -19.41 -10.39 -13.95
CA ILE A 22 -18.16 -9.76 -14.36
C ILE A 22 -18.45 -8.91 -15.59
N ASP A 23 -18.20 -7.61 -15.50
CA ASP A 23 -18.38 -6.67 -16.61
C ASP A 23 -17.31 -6.90 -17.68
N ASN A 24 -17.67 -7.71 -18.68
CA ASN A 24 -16.77 -8.06 -19.78
C ASN A 24 -16.36 -6.84 -20.64
N SER A 25 -17.05 -5.69 -20.54
CA SER A 25 -16.64 -4.48 -21.26
C SER A 25 -15.28 -3.94 -20.77
N LEU A 26 -14.86 -4.31 -19.56
CA LEU A 26 -13.57 -3.91 -18.98
C LEU A 26 -12.40 -4.78 -19.44
N ARG A 27 -12.68 -5.92 -20.08
CA ARG A 27 -11.65 -6.88 -20.49
C ARG A 27 -10.58 -6.25 -21.40
N PRO A 28 -10.92 -5.46 -22.46
CA PRO A 28 -9.91 -4.84 -23.31
C PRO A 28 -9.02 -3.84 -22.56
N ILE A 29 -9.60 -3.10 -21.60
CA ILE A 29 -8.87 -2.11 -20.78
C ILE A 29 -7.84 -2.84 -19.91
N VAL A 30 -8.28 -3.87 -19.18
CA VAL A 30 -7.37 -4.65 -18.33
C VAL A 30 -6.33 -5.42 -19.15
N GLN A 31 -6.68 -5.92 -20.34
CA GLN A 31 -5.71 -6.52 -21.27
C GLN A 31 -4.63 -5.52 -21.69
N SER A 32 -5.01 -4.30 -22.06
CA SER A 32 -4.08 -3.22 -22.40
C SER A 32 -3.16 -2.85 -21.22
N ILE A 33 -3.70 -2.82 -20.00
CA ILE A 33 -2.89 -2.65 -18.78
C ILE A 33 -1.89 -3.80 -18.64
N LEU A 34 -2.35 -5.05 -18.75
CA LEU A 34 -1.49 -6.23 -18.62
C LEU A 34 -0.42 -6.34 -19.71
N GLN A 35 -0.69 -5.84 -20.93
CA GLN A 35 0.30 -5.76 -22.01
C GLN A 35 1.40 -4.72 -21.74
N ARG A 36 1.07 -3.62 -21.04
CA ARG A 36 2.06 -2.65 -20.59
C ARG A 36 2.86 -3.14 -19.38
N HIS A 37 2.33 -4.14 -18.68
CA HIS A 37 2.91 -4.71 -17.48
C HIS A 37 3.16 -6.19 -17.66
N ASP A 38 4.22 -6.56 -18.37
CA ASP A 38 4.54 -7.97 -18.58
C ASP A 38 4.70 -8.72 -17.24
N PRO A 39 4.26 -9.99 -17.17
CA PRO A 39 4.48 -10.84 -16.01
C PRO A 39 5.96 -10.87 -15.63
N VAL A 40 6.24 -10.72 -14.34
CA VAL A 40 7.62 -10.68 -13.85
C VAL A 40 8.27 -12.06 -13.95
N THR A 41 9.47 -12.11 -14.53
CA THR A 41 10.30 -13.30 -14.59
C THR A 41 11.26 -13.36 -13.40
N LEU A 42 11.89 -14.52 -13.18
CA LEU A 42 12.90 -14.67 -12.13
C LEU A 42 14.10 -13.73 -12.32
N ASP A 43 14.51 -13.51 -13.58
CA ASP A 43 15.60 -12.59 -13.91
C ASP A 43 15.25 -11.14 -13.57
N MET A 44 14.04 -10.70 -13.93
CA MET A 44 13.53 -9.38 -13.58
C MET A 44 13.46 -9.16 -12.06
N MET A 45 13.21 -10.21 -11.27
CA MET A 45 13.22 -10.10 -9.81
C MET A 45 14.58 -9.69 -9.27
N THR A 46 15.68 -10.20 -9.83
CA THR A 46 17.04 -9.81 -9.42
C THR A 46 17.25 -8.31 -9.62
N ASN A 47 16.79 -7.77 -10.75
CA ASN A 47 16.83 -6.33 -11.02
C ASN A 47 15.95 -5.53 -10.06
N ILE A 48 14.75 -6.03 -9.74
CA ILE A 48 13.81 -5.38 -8.80
C ILE A 48 14.38 -5.35 -7.38
N PHE A 49 15.05 -6.41 -6.94
CA PHE A 49 15.70 -6.40 -5.62
C PHE A 49 16.88 -5.43 -5.56
N GLN A 50 17.43 -5.03 -6.70
CA GLN A 50 18.70 -4.29 -6.79
C GLN A 50 19.83 -5.01 -6.03
N ASP A 51 19.75 -6.35 -5.94
CA ASP A 51 20.77 -7.19 -5.34
C ASP A 51 22.00 -7.20 -6.26
N GLY A 52 22.90 -6.22 -6.11
CA GLY A 52 24.07 -6.14 -6.99
C GLY A 52 24.80 -4.81 -6.88
N ASP A 53 24.35 -3.76 -7.58
CA ASP A 53 25.27 -2.67 -7.92
C ASP A 53 24.75 -1.25 -7.67
N SER A 54 23.45 -1.03 -7.42
CA SER A 54 22.93 0.34 -7.30
C SER A 54 23.01 0.94 -5.89
N LEU A 55 23.07 0.10 -4.84
CA LEU A 55 23.24 0.53 -3.45
C LEU A 55 24.68 0.39 -2.94
N ILE A 56 25.43 -0.54 -3.53
CA ILE A 56 26.82 -0.83 -3.22
C ILE A 56 27.67 0.17 -4.01
N ASN A 57 27.76 1.40 -3.52
CA ASN A 57 28.74 2.36 -4.02
C ASN A 57 30.16 1.94 -3.59
N ALA A 58 31.20 2.61 -4.09
CA ALA A 58 32.60 2.29 -3.77
C ALA A 58 32.93 2.26 -2.25
N ASP A 59 32.09 2.89 -1.43
CA ASP A 59 32.27 2.98 0.03
C ASP A 59 31.60 1.83 0.80
N TRP A 60 30.73 1.03 0.16
CA TRP A 60 30.03 -0.09 0.78
C TRP A 60 30.94 -1.32 0.87
N LYS A 61 31.35 -1.68 2.08
CA LYS A 61 32.35 -2.74 2.34
C LYS A 61 31.69 -4.02 2.83
N ALA A 62 32.44 -5.11 2.80
CA ALA A 62 32.00 -6.40 3.35
C ALA A 62 31.52 -6.29 4.81
N GLY A 63 32.17 -5.45 5.62
CA GLY A 63 31.75 -5.21 7.01
C GLY A 63 30.38 -4.55 7.16
N ASP A 64 29.94 -3.75 6.17
CA ASP A 64 28.60 -3.17 6.15
C ASP A 64 27.54 -4.25 5.90
N GLU A 65 27.79 -5.16 4.96
CA GLU A 65 26.91 -6.33 4.74
C GLU A 65 26.85 -7.27 5.94
N ASP A 66 27.98 -7.50 6.62
CA ASP A 66 27.98 -8.26 7.88
C ASP A 66 27.11 -7.58 8.94
N GLY A 67 27.17 -6.24 9.01
CA GLY A 67 26.30 -5.43 9.85
C GLY A 67 24.82 -5.57 9.50
N ILE A 68 24.46 -5.52 8.21
CA ILE A 68 23.09 -5.75 7.72
C ILE A 68 22.63 -7.16 8.06
N GLN A 69 23.46 -8.17 7.84
CA GLN A 69 23.15 -9.56 8.16
C GLN A 69 22.94 -9.74 9.67
N ALA A 70 23.78 -9.12 10.52
CA ALA A 70 23.62 -9.18 11.97
C ALA A 70 22.37 -8.44 12.47
N LYS A 71 21.98 -7.33 11.83
CA LYS A 71 20.70 -6.64 12.11
C LYS A 71 19.52 -7.52 11.68
N TRP A 72 19.57 -8.07 10.47
CA TRP A 72 18.55 -8.97 9.95
C TRP A 72 18.30 -10.15 10.88
N GLN A 73 19.33 -10.87 11.31
CA GLN A 73 19.17 -12.05 12.18
C GLN A 73 18.52 -11.73 13.53
N ARG A 74 18.65 -10.49 14.03
CA ARG A 74 18.07 -10.06 15.31
C ARG A 74 16.68 -9.43 15.18
N SER A 75 16.26 -9.07 13.97
CA SER A 75 15.00 -8.34 13.73
C SER A 75 13.74 -9.18 13.97
N GLU A 76 12.66 -8.55 14.42
CA GLU A 76 11.31 -9.16 14.44
C GLU A 76 10.83 -9.48 13.01
N ARG A 77 11.31 -8.70 12.04
CA ARG A 77 11.06 -8.93 10.62
C ARG A 77 11.57 -10.31 10.16
N LYS A 78 12.73 -10.77 10.63
CA LYS A 78 13.25 -12.13 10.34
C LYS A 78 12.31 -13.21 10.83
N LYS A 79 11.86 -13.11 12.08
CA LYS A 79 10.92 -14.09 12.68
C LYS A 79 9.62 -14.18 11.87
N SER A 80 9.19 -13.05 11.31
CA SER A 80 8.02 -12.99 10.45
C SER A 80 8.30 -13.60 9.08
N SER A 81 9.39 -13.20 8.44
CA SER A 81 9.83 -13.68 7.13
C SER A 81 10.04 -15.18 7.07
N ASP A 82 10.56 -15.78 8.15
CA ASP A 82 10.70 -17.25 8.27
C ASP A 82 9.38 -18.00 8.14
N ARG A 83 8.25 -17.33 8.41
CA ARG A 83 6.91 -17.90 8.25
C ARG A 83 6.32 -17.66 6.86
N ALA A 84 6.90 -16.80 6.03
CA ALA A 84 6.43 -16.57 4.67
C ALA A 84 6.53 -17.87 3.85
N GLY A 85 5.49 -18.20 3.09
CA GLY A 85 5.40 -19.41 2.25
C GLY A 85 5.17 -20.72 3.02
N THR A 86 5.30 -20.72 4.36
CA THR A 86 5.15 -21.94 5.17
C THR A 86 3.70 -22.25 5.54
N ARG A 87 2.78 -21.30 5.34
CA ARG A 87 1.37 -21.41 5.77
C ARG A 87 0.46 -21.95 4.64
N LYS A 88 1.04 -22.57 3.61
CA LYS A 88 0.33 -23.18 2.45
C LYS A 88 -0.68 -22.17 1.86
N LYS A 89 -1.95 -22.56 1.73
CA LYS A 89 -3.04 -21.72 1.19
C LYS A 89 -3.26 -20.41 1.95
N ASN A 90 -2.78 -20.30 3.20
CA ASN A 90 -2.89 -19.05 3.94
C ASN A 90 -1.94 -17.96 3.43
N ASP A 91 -0.89 -18.32 2.69
CA ASP A 91 0.04 -17.38 2.05
C ASP A 91 -0.37 -17.01 0.62
N ASP A 92 -1.43 -17.62 0.06
CA ASP A 92 -1.90 -17.27 -1.29
C ASP A 92 -2.18 -15.76 -1.44
N PRO A 93 -2.84 -15.08 -0.47
CA PRO A 93 -3.02 -13.62 -0.54
C PRO A 93 -1.71 -12.83 -0.51
N LEU A 94 -0.75 -13.25 0.33
CA LEU A 94 0.55 -12.57 0.41
C LEU A 94 1.33 -12.74 -0.90
N ARG A 95 1.33 -13.95 -1.47
CA ARG A 95 1.97 -14.23 -2.76
C ARG A 95 1.33 -13.43 -3.89
N ASP A 96 0.00 -13.28 -3.87
CA ASP A 96 -0.70 -12.46 -4.84
C ASP A 96 -0.38 -10.97 -4.67
N LEU A 97 -0.28 -10.46 -3.44
CA LEU A 97 0.20 -9.10 -3.16
C LEU A 97 1.62 -8.91 -3.72
N TRP A 98 2.52 -9.85 -3.48
CA TRP A 98 3.87 -9.82 -4.04
C TRP A 98 3.85 -9.70 -5.55
N ARG A 99 3.08 -10.56 -6.23
CA ARG A 99 2.95 -10.58 -7.71
C ARG A 99 2.49 -9.24 -8.25
N VAL A 100 1.46 -8.63 -7.67
CA VAL A 100 0.95 -7.35 -8.17
C VAL A 100 1.94 -6.20 -7.90
N CYS A 101 2.56 -6.14 -6.73
CA CYS A 101 3.55 -5.10 -6.42
C CYS A 101 4.73 -5.14 -7.40
N VAL A 102 5.33 -6.32 -7.60
CA VAL A 102 6.50 -6.44 -8.50
C VAL A 102 6.12 -6.23 -9.95
N ARG A 103 4.89 -6.60 -10.36
CA ARG A 103 4.42 -6.45 -11.74
C ARG A 103 4.13 -5.00 -12.09
N PHE A 104 3.31 -4.34 -11.29
CA PHE A 104 2.79 -3.01 -11.59
C PHE A 104 3.74 -1.89 -11.18
N PHE A 105 4.39 -2.05 -10.04
CA PHE A 105 5.19 -1.01 -9.42
C PHE A 105 6.69 -1.25 -9.47
N LYS A 106 7.11 -2.46 -9.89
CA LYS A 106 8.52 -2.89 -9.86
C LYS A 106 9.15 -2.69 -8.47
N GLN A 107 8.33 -2.84 -7.43
CA GLN A 107 8.70 -2.68 -6.03
C GLN A 107 8.26 -3.90 -5.24
N THR A 108 9.00 -4.22 -4.17
CA THR A 108 8.65 -5.34 -3.29
C THR A 108 7.79 -4.83 -2.13
N PRO A 109 6.79 -5.60 -1.65
CA PRO A 109 5.97 -5.18 -0.52
C PRO A 109 6.78 -4.78 0.73
N PRO A 110 7.85 -5.50 1.13
CA PRO A 110 8.66 -5.11 2.29
C PRO A 110 9.46 -3.83 2.12
N VAL A 111 9.67 -3.34 0.90
CA VAL A 111 10.28 -2.02 0.67
C VAL A 111 9.18 -0.96 0.60
N MET A 112 8.19 -1.16 -0.28
CA MET A 112 7.12 -0.21 -0.56
C MET A 112 6.27 0.13 0.67
N LEU A 113 5.93 -0.85 1.51
CA LEU A 113 5.01 -0.72 2.64
C LEU A 113 5.76 -0.80 3.97
N SER A 114 6.87 -0.07 4.07
CA SER A 114 7.80 -0.14 5.19
C SER A 114 8.25 1.23 5.68
N PRO A 115 8.91 1.29 6.85
CA PRO A 115 9.39 2.54 7.40
C PRO A 115 10.33 3.30 6.47
N VAL A 116 10.98 2.65 5.49
CA VAL A 116 11.77 3.34 4.44
C VAL A 116 10.91 4.30 3.62
N ASN A 117 9.62 3.98 3.43
CA ASN A 117 8.62 4.84 2.81
C ASN A 117 7.69 5.50 3.84
N ARG A 118 8.16 5.70 5.08
CA ARG A 118 7.40 6.31 6.19
C ARG A 118 6.08 5.60 6.52
N LEU A 119 5.93 4.33 6.19
CA LEU A 119 4.70 3.59 6.40
C LEU A 119 4.94 2.34 7.23
N GLN A 120 4.01 1.98 8.10
CA GLN A 120 4.03 0.66 8.72
C GLN A 120 2.61 0.15 8.89
N PHE A 121 2.35 -1.07 8.42
CA PHE A 121 1.05 -1.68 8.61
C PHE A 121 0.86 -2.03 10.09
N VAL A 122 -0.30 -1.65 10.63
CA VAL A 122 -0.75 -1.98 11.98
C VAL A 122 -2.06 -2.77 11.88
N PRO A 123 -2.11 -4.03 12.36
CA PRO A 123 -3.33 -4.80 12.36
C PRO A 123 -4.33 -4.24 13.37
N LYS A 124 -5.62 -4.33 13.05
CA LYS A 124 -6.72 -3.86 13.94
C LYS A 124 -6.79 -4.59 15.28
N ILE A 125 -6.23 -5.80 15.38
CA ILE A 125 -6.25 -6.64 16.59
C ILE A 125 -4.82 -6.94 17.01
N GLU A 126 -4.41 -6.40 18.15
CA GLU A 126 -3.18 -6.75 18.85
C GLU A 126 -3.41 -8.02 19.70
N LYS A 127 -3.23 -9.20 19.10
CA LYS A 127 -3.05 -10.49 19.83
C LYS A 127 -1.59 -10.93 19.69
N ASP A 128 -1.15 -12.02 20.34
CA ASP A 128 0.23 -12.56 20.26
C ASP A 128 0.77 -12.83 18.83
N THR A 129 -0.08 -12.73 17.80
CA THR A 129 0.27 -12.81 16.37
C THR A 129 0.36 -11.44 15.67
N ALA A 130 0.32 -10.35 16.42
CA ALA A 130 0.32 -8.98 15.90
C ALA A 130 1.61 -8.67 15.16
N ALA A 131 2.79 -9.00 15.73
CA ALA A 131 4.09 -8.79 15.09
C ALA A 131 4.17 -9.45 13.69
N LEU A 132 3.69 -10.68 13.56
CA LEU A 132 3.58 -11.38 12.27
C LEU A 132 2.67 -10.65 11.29
N SER A 133 1.57 -10.11 11.78
CA SER A 133 0.58 -9.42 10.97
C SER A 133 1.04 -8.02 10.57
N CYS A 134 1.85 -7.34 11.39
CA CYS A 134 2.48 -6.06 11.05
C CYS A 134 3.41 -6.21 9.83
N HIS A 135 4.12 -7.33 9.75
CA HIS A 135 5.15 -7.54 8.73
C HIS A 135 4.64 -8.29 7.49
N LEU A 136 3.82 -9.33 7.67
CA LEU A 136 3.29 -10.13 6.55
C LEU A 136 1.88 -9.73 6.12
N PHE A 137 1.30 -8.70 6.74
CA PHE A 137 -0.08 -8.28 6.56
C PHE A 137 -1.10 -9.37 6.95
N THR A 138 -2.34 -8.97 7.19
CA THR A 138 -3.44 -9.94 7.30
C THR A 138 -3.85 -10.40 5.90
N LYS A 139 -4.56 -11.53 5.79
CA LYS A 139 -5.09 -12.02 4.50
C LYS A 139 -5.98 -10.98 3.82
N ASP A 140 -6.82 -10.32 4.61
CA ASP A 140 -7.77 -9.34 4.09
C ASP A 140 -7.05 -8.07 3.66
N ALA A 141 -6.02 -7.63 4.41
CA ALA A 141 -5.16 -6.53 3.99
C ALA A 141 -4.42 -6.86 2.69
N CYS A 142 -3.85 -8.07 2.57
CA CYS A 142 -3.20 -8.50 1.32
C CYS A 142 -4.13 -8.40 0.12
N ARG A 143 -5.38 -8.88 0.26
CA ARG A 143 -6.39 -8.83 -0.82
C ARG A 143 -6.79 -7.40 -1.14
N ALA A 144 -7.11 -6.60 -0.13
CA ALA A 144 -7.54 -5.22 -0.33
C ALA A 144 -6.45 -4.39 -1.02
N ILE A 145 -5.20 -4.51 -0.55
CA ILE A 145 -4.05 -3.83 -1.17
C ILE A 145 -3.86 -4.33 -2.60
N ALA A 146 -3.88 -5.66 -2.82
CA ALA A 146 -3.66 -6.20 -4.16
C ALA A 146 -4.73 -5.78 -5.16
N ASP A 147 -6.00 -5.75 -4.73
CA ASP A 147 -7.12 -5.30 -5.54
C ASP A 147 -7.00 -3.81 -5.87
N LEU A 148 -6.49 -3.01 -4.92
CA LEU A 148 -6.27 -1.58 -5.12
C LEU A 148 -5.12 -1.28 -6.09
N ILE A 149 -3.99 -1.98 -5.97
CA ILE A 149 -2.77 -1.75 -6.79
C ILE A 149 -3.03 -1.88 -8.29
N VAL A 150 -3.90 -2.81 -8.69
CA VAL A 150 -4.16 -3.06 -10.11
C VAL A 150 -5.03 -1.98 -10.78
N HIS A 151 -5.55 -1.04 -9.99
CA HIS A 151 -6.36 0.04 -10.52
C HIS A 151 -5.51 1.05 -11.31
N PRO A 152 -5.90 1.43 -12.54
CA PRO A 152 -5.09 2.31 -13.41
C PRO A 152 -4.91 3.75 -12.90
N VAL A 153 -5.66 4.17 -11.87
CA VAL A 153 -5.52 5.48 -11.22
C VAL A 153 -4.10 5.80 -10.76
N TRP A 154 -3.31 4.77 -10.44
CA TRP A 154 -1.92 4.93 -9.98
C TRP A 154 -0.93 5.22 -11.10
N GLN A 155 -1.34 5.11 -12.38
CA GLN A 155 -0.48 5.40 -13.53
C GLN A 155 0.87 4.66 -13.51
N GLN A 156 0.92 3.47 -12.91
CA GLN A 156 2.13 2.69 -12.69
C GLN A 156 3.15 3.33 -11.73
N ASP A 157 2.83 4.46 -11.10
CA ASP A 157 3.69 5.11 -10.13
C ASP A 157 3.30 4.67 -8.71
N HIS A 158 4.17 3.86 -8.11
CA HIS A 158 4.00 3.39 -6.75
C HIS A 158 4.01 4.53 -5.73
N ARG A 159 4.62 5.68 -6.06
CA ARG A 159 4.66 6.83 -5.16
C ARG A 159 3.27 7.44 -5.00
N LEU A 160 2.47 7.52 -6.06
CA LEU A 160 1.07 7.95 -5.97
C LEU A 160 0.25 7.05 -5.03
N PHE A 161 0.48 5.73 -5.09
CA PHE A 161 -0.16 4.78 -4.18
C PHE A 161 0.29 4.98 -2.73
N VAL A 162 1.60 5.08 -2.50
CA VAL A 162 2.20 5.29 -1.17
C VAL A 162 1.75 6.62 -0.58
N ASP A 163 1.75 7.70 -1.35
CA ASP A 163 1.33 9.03 -0.94
C ASP A 163 -0.14 9.08 -0.59
N ALA A 164 -1.02 8.46 -1.39
CA ALA A 164 -2.43 8.33 -1.06
C ALA A 164 -2.61 7.59 0.27
N LEU A 165 -1.81 6.55 0.53
CA LEU A 165 -1.86 5.79 1.78
C LEU A 165 -1.34 6.59 2.97
N ILE A 166 -0.22 7.31 2.81
CA ILE A 166 0.33 8.24 3.82
C ILE A 166 -0.71 9.31 4.15
N TYR A 167 -1.28 9.96 3.12
CA TYR A 167 -2.28 11.00 3.27
C TYR A 167 -3.52 10.50 4.02
N THR A 168 -4.08 9.36 3.58
CA THR A 168 -5.26 8.74 4.21
C THR A 168 -5.01 8.38 5.67
N ALA A 169 -3.90 7.69 5.95
CA ALA A 169 -3.56 7.26 7.31
C ALA A 169 -3.24 8.45 8.22
N ASN A 170 -2.58 9.48 7.69
CA ASN A 170 -2.29 10.72 8.42
C ASN A 170 -3.57 11.45 8.83
N LEU A 171 -4.53 11.59 7.90
CA LEU A 171 -5.86 12.13 8.20
C LEU A 171 -6.58 11.31 9.28
N ARG A 172 -6.52 9.98 9.21
CA ARG A 172 -7.14 9.10 10.21
C ARG A 172 -6.57 9.38 11.60
N VAL A 173 -5.26 9.51 11.76
CA VAL A 173 -4.64 9.74 13.09
C VAL A 173 -4.67 11.23 13.52
N GLY A 174 -5.55 12.03 12.92
CA GLY A 174 -5.81 13.41 13.33
C GLY A 174 -5.09 14.48 12.51
N GLY A 175 -4.06 14.11 11.74
CA GLY A 175 -3.49 14.92 10.65
C GLY A 175 -2.96 16.31 10.99
N LYS A 176 -2.76 16.64 12.27
CA LYS A 176 -2.36 17.99 12.69
C LYS A 176 -0.95 18.14 13.24
N THR A 177 -0.33 17.08 13.77
CA THR A 177 1.03 17.16 14.33
C THR A 177 2.09 16.59 13.39
N ASN A 178 1.66 15.90 12.34
CA ASN A 178 2.48 14.98 11.55
C ASN A 178 2.54 15.43 10.07
N PHE A 179 2.31 16.71 9.82
CA PHE A 179 2.02 17.25 8.50
C PHE A 179 3.27 17.56 7.68
N HIS A 180 4.40 17.81 8.34
CA HIS A 180 5.72 17.97 7.69
C HIS A 180 6.17 16.71 6.94
N TRP A 181 5.47 15.59 7.12
CA TRP A 181 5.80 14.29 6.51
C TRP A 181 5.06 14.02 5.20
N LEU A 182 4.13 14.88 4.84
CA LEU A 182 3.29 14.83 3.64
C LEU A 182 3.82 15.56 2.38
N PRO A 183 5.04 16.13 2.29
CA PRO A 183 5.44 16.77 1.05
C PRO A 183 5.30 15.80 -0.13
N LEU A 184 4.57 16.23 -1.16
CA LEU A 184 4.41 15.53 -2.44
C LEU A 184 5.28 16.21 -3.53
N PRO A 185 6.62 16.27 -3.37
CA PRO A 185 7.45 17.13 -4.23
C PRO A 185 7.60 16.61 -5.66
N HIS A 186 7.28 15.35 -5.91
CA HIS A 186 7.48 14.69 -7.20
C HIS A 186 6.24 14.76 -8.10
N ILE A 187 5.14 15.32 -7.62
CA ILE A 187 3.91 15.50 -8.38
C ILE A 187 3.90 16.92 -8.91
N ASP A 188 3.94 17.05 -10.24
CA ASP A 188 3.82 18.34 -10.92
C ASP A 188 2.36 18.81 -10.83
N CYS A 189 2.08 19.60 -9.80
CA CYS A 189 0.76 20.15 -9.55
C CYS A 189 0.89 21.45 -8.75
N PRO A 190 0.47 22.60 -9.32
CA PRO A 190 0.58 23.89 -8.65
C PRO A 190 -0.11 23.94 -7.28
N VAL A 191 -1.28 23.29 -7.16
CA VAL A 191 -2.03 23.17 -5.89
C VAL A 191 -1.20 22.44 -4.84
N LEU A 192 -0.56 21.32 -5.19
CA LEU A 192 0.27 20.56 -4.24
C LEU A 192 1.57 21.28 -3.91
N HIS A 193 2.16 22.01 -4.86
CA HIS A 193 3.31 22.87 -4.59
C HIS A 193 2.97 23.99 -3.60
N ARG A 194 1.81 24.62 -3.77
CA ARG A 194 1.28 25.65 -2.86
C ARG A 194 1.00 25.08 -1.48
N LEU A 195 0.34 23.92 -1.39
CA LEU A 195 0.12 23.20 -0.14
C LEU A 195 1.46 22.92 0.57
N ASN A 196 2.43 22.36 -0.15
CA ASN A 196 3.75 22.05 0.40
C ASN A 196 4.48 23.31 0.90
N ALA A 197 4.38 24.43 0.18
CA ALA A 197 4.96 25.70 0.59
C ALA A 197 4.30 26.22 1.89
N THR A 198 2.97 26.17 1.98
CA THR A 198 2.23 26.54 3.19
C THR A 198 2.63 25.67 4.38
N LEU A 199 2.62 24.35 4.23
CA LEU A 199 3.00 23.41 5.30
C LEU A 199 4.46 23.59 5.77
N ARG A 200 5.38 24.01 4.87
CA ARG A 200 6.78 24.31 5.24
C ARG A 200 6.95 25.64 5.96
N SER A 201 6.00 26.56 5.81
CA SER A 201 6.06 27.88 6.46
C SER A 201 5.55 27.86 7.91
N ILE A 202 4.83 26.81 8.31
CA ILE A 202 4.32 26.62 9.66
C ILE A 202 5.47 26.10 10.53
N GLU A 203 5.79 26.81 11.61
CA GLU A 203 6.78 26.36 12.61
C GLU A 203 6.29 25.14 13.39
N ASP A 204 7.22 24.40 14.02
CA ASP A 204 6.93 23.18 14.78
C ASP A 204 5.72 23.38 15.72
N GLY A 205 4.68 22.56 15.57
CA GLY A 205 3.44 22.71 16.32
C GLY A 205 2.26 21.89 15.79
N GLU A 206 1.07 22.19 16.28
CA GLU A 206 -0.18 21.65 15.73
C GLU A 206 -0.65 22.54 14.58
N LEU A 207 -1.09 21.95 13.47
CA LEU A 207 -1.70 22.71 12.38
C LEU A 207 -2.92 23.50 12.91
N PRO A 208 -3.05 24.79 12.56
CA PRO A 208 -4.19 25.61 12.98
C PRO A 208 -5.51 25.16 12.31
N LYS A 209 -5.42 24.41 11.21
CA LYS A 209 -6.53 23.84 10.44
C LYS A 209 -6.18 22.40 10.06
N THR A 210 -7.15 21.60 9.62
CA THR A 210 -6.83 20.26 9.14
C THR A 210 -6.03 20.33 7.83
N LEU A 211 -5.23 19.30 7.56
CA LEU A 211 -4.53 19.15 6.28
C LEU A 211 -5.49 19.28 5.08
N HIS A 212 -6.67 18.66 5.18
CA HIS A 212 -7.70 18.76 4.16
C HIS A 212 -8.15 20.21 3.93
N GLN A 213 -8.33 21.01 4.98
CA GLN A 213 -8.68 22.43 4.83
C GLN A 213 -7.59 23.21 4.11
N PHE A 214 -6.31 22.98 4.44
CA PHE A 214 -5.20 23.60 3.70
C PHE A 214 -5.17 23.19 2.23
N HIS A 215 -5.43 21.92 1.93
CA HIS A 215 -5.46 21.43 0.55
C HIS A 215 -6.64 22.02 -0.24
N THR A 216 -7.84 22.04 0.34
CA THR A 216 -9.02 22.67 -0.26
C THR A 216 -8.81 24.17 -0.48
N GLU A 217 -8.20 24.89 0.47
CA GLU A 217 -7.84 26.30 0.30
C GLU A 217 -6.84 26.51 -0.84
N ALA A 218 -5.80 25.68 -0.94
CA ALA A 218 -4.84 25.74 -2.04
C ALA A 218 -5.50 25.45 -3.41
N SER A 219 -6.46 24.52 -3.45
CA SER A 219 -7.21 24.18 -4.66
C SER A 219 -8.14 25.31 -5.10
N ASN A 220 -8.89 25.91 -4.16
CA ASN A 220 -9.83 27.00 -4.46
C ASN A 220 -9.14 28.28 -4.97
N VAL A 221 -7.89 28.51 -4.58
CA VAL A 221 -7.10 29.68 -5.01
C VAL A 221 -6.45 29.49 -6.37
N ALA A 222 -6.18 28.24 -6.79
CA ALA A 222 -5.46 27.96 -8.05
C ALA A 222 -6.10 28.60 -9.31
N PRO A 223 -7.44 28.58 -9.49
CA PRO A 223 -8.09 29.22 -10.63
C PRO A 223 -7.82 30.73 -10.73
N GLU A 224 -7.61 31.43 -9.61
CA GLU A 224 -7.30 32.88 -9.59
C GLU A 224 -5.95 33.19 -10.26
N TYR A 225 -5.05 32.19 -10.32
CA TYR A 225 -3.73 32.28 -10.95
C TYR A 225 -3.68 31.59 -12.32
N GLY A 226 -4.82 31.11 -12.84
CA GLY A 226 -4.86 30.30 -14.07
C GLY A 226 -4.21 28.93 -13.92
N GLU A 227 -4.11 28.43 -12.69
CA GLU A 227 -3.58 27.12 -12.36
C GLU A 227 -4.73 26.11 -12.18
N GLU A 228 -4.54 24.88 -12.65
CA GLU A 228 -5.53 23.81 -12.51
C GLU A 228 -5.00 22.72 -11.57
N PRO A 229 -5.85 22.17 -10.68
CA PRO A 229 -5.51 20.97 -9.91
C PRO A 229 -5.18 19.80 -10.84
N SER A 230 -4.24 18.95 -10.42
CA SER A 230 -4.06 17.65 -11.09
C SER A 230 -5.16 16.69 -10.65
N PHE A 231 -5.43 15.66 -11.46
CA PHE A 231 -6.33 14.57 -11.08
C PHE A 231 -5.98 13.99 -9.69
N PHE A 232 -4.68 13.80 -9.42
CA PHE A 232 -4.24 13.24 -8.14
C PHE A 232 -4.52 14.18 -6.97
N SER A 233 -4.37 15.51 -7.16
CA SER A 233 -4.75 16.51 -6.18
C SER A 233 -6.23 16.40 -5.82
N ASP A 234 -7.11 16.37 -6.82
CA ASP A 234 -8.56 16.24 -6.58
C ASP A 234 -8.91 14.91 -5.92
N PHE A 235 -8.27 13.83 -6.36
CA PHE A 235 -8.44 12.51 -5.78
C PHE A 235 -8.14 12.47 -4.28
N ILE A 236 -6.99 12.98 -3.86
CA ILE A 236 -6.63 12.97 -2.42
C ILE A 236 -7.44 13.99 -1.61
N ILE A 237 -7.97 15.07 -2.21
CA ILE A 237 -8.99 15.90 -1.54
C ILE A 237 -10.23 15.06 -1.24
N SER A 238 -10.76 14.32 -2.23
CA SER A 238 -11.94 13.48 -2.03
C SER A 238 -11.74 12.31 -1.06
N ILE A 239 -10.50 11.85 -0.86
CA ILE A 239 -10.19 10.87 0.21
C ILE A 239 -10.61 11.44 1.57
N ALA A 240 -10.32 12.72 1.81
CA ALA A 240 -10.57 13.33 3.11
C ALA A 240 -12.05 13.34 3.50
N ASP A 241 -12.96 13.43 2.52
CA ASP A 241 -14.41 13.35 2.74
C ASP A 241 -14.86 11.98 3.26
N HIS A 242 -14.06 10.93 3.02
CA HIS A 242 -14.35 9.55 3.37
C HIS A 242 -13.59 9.06 4.62
N VAL A 243 -12.59 9.79 5.08
CA VAL A 243 -11.76 9.39 6.23
C VAL A 243 -12.53 9.59 7.54
N ILE A 244 -12.56 8.53 8.35
CA ILE A 244 -13.05 8.60 9.72
C ILE A 244 -11.84 8.81 10.65
N VAL A 245 -11.79 9.96 11.31
CA VAL A 245 -10.73 10.29 12.27
C VAL A 245 -10.81 9.35 13.48
N GLU A 246 -9.70 8.68 13.76
CA GLU A 246 -9.51 7.84 14.93
C GLU A 246 -9.33 8.73 16.17
N ARG A 247 -10.19 8.53 17.17
CA ARG A 247 -10.16 9.33 18.40
C ARG A 247 -9.15 8.80 19.41
N SER A 248 -8.80 7.52 19.30
CA SER A 248 -7.90 6.85 20.24
C SER A 248 -6.92 5.93 19.49
N PRO A 249 -5.85 6.48 18.88
CA PRO A 249 -4.78 5.67 18.29
C PRO A 249 -4.16 4.72 19.32
N THR A 250 -3.70 3.55 18.89
CA THR A 250 -3.05 2.60 19.82
C THR A 250 -1.68 3.11 20.26
N MET A 251 -1.16 2.58 21.37
CA MET A 251 0.19 2.94 21.83
C MET A 251 1.26 2.65 20.77
N ARG A 252 1.09 1.57 19.99
CA ARG A 252 1.99 1.24 18.88
C ARG A 252 1.93 2.26 17.76
N GLU A 253 0.73 2.75 17.42
CA GLU A 253 0.59 3.81 16.42
C GLU A 253 1.24 5.11 16.88
N LEU A 254 1.04 5.50 18.14
CA LEU A 254 1.68 6.69 18.72
C LEU A 254 3.21 6.56 18.74
N GLU A 255 3.74 5.37 19.04
CA GLU A 255 5.17 5.09 18.98
C GLU A 255 5.73 5.21 17.56
N LEU A 256 5.03 4.67 16.55
CA LEU A 256 5.43 4.79 15.15
C LEU A 256 5.45 6.26 14.70
N LEU A 257 4.43 7.04 15.06
CA LEU A 257 4.36 8.46 14.73
C LEU A 257 5.53 9.24 15.33
N ARG A 258 5.96 8.94 16.56
CA ARG A 258 7.15 9.57 17.18
C ARG A 258 8.44 9.31 16.42
N HIS A 259 8.50 8.23 15.63
CA HIS A 259 9.63 7.88 14.79
C HIS A 259 9.44 8.28 13.32
N ASN A 260 8.52 9.21 13.03
CA ASN A 260 8.18 9.66 11.67
C ASN A 260 7.67 8.53 10.75
N ILE A 261 7.00 7.54 11.32
CA ILE A 261 6.38 6.43 10.59
C ILE A 261 4.86 6.57 10.71
N ILE A 262 4.19 6.71 9.58
CA ILE A 262 2.74 6.74 9.48
C ILE A 262 2.19 5.30 9.62
N PRO A 263 1.44 5.00 10.70
CA PRO A 263 0.82 3.70 10.84
C PRO A 263 -0.41 3.64 9.95
N PHE A 264 -0.47 2.69 9.02
CA PHE A 264 -1.65 2.47 8.19
C PHE A 264 -2.35 1.16 8.54
N ARG A 265 -3.67 1.13 8.34
CA ARG A 265 -4.56 0.00 8.62
C ARG A 265 -5.29 -0.41 7.34
N ILE A 266 -5.95 -1.57 7.40
CA ILE A 266 -6.85 -2.00 6.32
C ILE A 266 -7.96 -0.98 6.06
N THR A 267 -8.45 -0.29 7.09
CA THR A 267 -9.48 0.75 6.95
C THR A 267 -9.04 1.93 6.11
N ASP A 268 -7.74 2.22 6.06
CA ASP A 268 -7.19 3.28 5.20
C ASP A 268 -7.25 2.82 3.73
N VAL A 269 -6.90 1.57 3.46
CA VAL A 269 -7.01 0.96 2.12
C VAL A 269 -8.47 0.92 1.65
N GLU A 270 -9.39 0.52 2.53
CA GLU A 270 -10.84 0.51 2.25
C GLU A 270 -11.40 1.92 1.99
N CYS A 271 -10.87 2.94 2.67
CA CYS A 271 -11.23 4.34 2.45
C CYS A 271 -10.82 4.81 1.04
N ILE A 272 -9.59 4.48 0.62
CA ILE A 272 -9.09 4.79 -0.73
C ILE A 272 -9.94 4.06 -1.78
N GLN A 273 -10.25 2.78 -1.57
CA GLN A 273 -11.12 2.01 -2.46
C GLN A 273 -12.50 2.67 -2.62
N LYS A 274 -13.14 3.02 -1.51
CA LYS A 274 -14.44 3.71 -1.51
C LYS A 274 -14.37 5.04 -2.26
N THR A 275 -13.26 5.77 -2.10
CA THR A 275 -13.05 7.05 -2.79
C THR A 275 -12.95 6.85 -4.30
N ILE A 276 -12.18 5.86 -4.78
CA ILE A 276 -12.09 5.52 -6.21
C ILE A 276 -13.47 5.13 -6.76
N ASP A 277 -14.18 4.26 -6.05
CA ASP A 277 -15.49 3.75 -6.47
C ASP A 277 -16.55 4.86 -6.57
N GLY A 278 -16.41 5.92 -5.77
CA GLY A 278 -17.30 7.08 -5.75
C GLY A 278 -16.78 8.32 -6.47
N PHE A 279 -15.58 8.27 -7.07
CA PHE A 279 -14.95 9.46 -7.64
C PHE A 279 -15.67 9.89 -8.93
N SER A 280 -16.14 11.14 -8.95
CA SER A 280 -16.98 11.68 -10.03
C SER A 280 -16.21 12.22 -11.24
N GLY A 281 -14.88 12.24 -11.18
CA GLY A 281 -14.04 12.58 -12.34
C GLY A 281 -14.30 11.63 -13.52
N TYR A 282 -14.06 12.08 -14.74
CA TYR A 282 -14.09 11.21 -15.91
C TYR A 282 -12.73 11.25 -16.61
N ASP A 283 -11.98 10.15 -16.47
CA ASP A 283 -10.81 9.87 -17.28
C ASP A 283 -10.77 8.36 -17.57
N GLU A 284 -11.12 8.00 -18.80
CA GLU A 284 -11.15 6.61 -19.26
C GLU A 284 -9.76 5.95 -19.20
N ARG A 285 -8.66 6.71 -19.37
CA ARG A 285 -7.29 6.19 -19.32
C ARG A 285 -6.89 5.82 -17.90
N LEU A 286 -7.39 6.56 -16.92
CA LEU A 286 -7.19 6.32 -15.49
C LEU A 286 -8.23 5.34 -14.91
N GLY A 287 -9.16 4.85 -15.73
CA GLY A 287 -10.23 3.94 -15.33
C GLY A 287 -11.21 4.58 -14.35
N VAL A 288 -11.33 5.90 -14.34
CA VAL A 288 -12.21 6.62 -13.41
C VAL A 288 -13.66 6.31 -13.76
N GLY A 289 -14.49 6.12 -12.74
CA GLY A 289 -15.86 5.60 -12.90
C GLY A 289 -15.91 4.08 -13.07
N ARG A 290 -14.82 3.37 -12.81
CA ARG A 290 -14.79 1.90 -12.64
C ARG A 290 -14.44 1.58 -11.20
N THR A 291 -15.11 0.58 -10.64
CA THR A 291 -14.82 0.18 -9.27
C THR A 291 -13.53 -0.62 -9.20
N VAL A 292 -12.82 -0.49 -8.07
CA VAL A 292 -11.63 -1.29 -7.76
C VAL A 292 -11.93 -2.78 -7.91
N LYS A 293 -13.10 -3.20 -7.43
CA LYS A 293 -13.55 -4.58 -7.53
C LYS A 293 -13.70 -5.06 -8.98
N ALA A 294 -14.33 -4.26 -9.85
CA ALA A 294 -14.57 -4.67 -11.23
C ALA A 294 -13.25 -4.84 -12.02
N ILE A 295 -12.30 -3.92 -11.82
CA ILE A 295 -10.96 -4.04 -12.40
C ILE A 295 -10.22 -5.25 -11.85
N SER A 296 -10.24 -5.46 -10.54
CA SER A 296 -9.55 -6.59 -9.89
C SER A 296 -10.12 -7.95 -10.31
N ASP A 297 -11.44 -8.09 -10.41
CA ASP A 297 -12.08 -9.35 -10.80
C ASP A 297 -11.66 -9.76 -12.23
N ILE A 298 -11.62 -8.82 -13.18
CA ILE A 298 -11.11 -9.06 -14.54
C ILE A 298 -9.60 -9.35 -14.53
N PHE A 299 -8.82 -8.60 -13.74
CA PHE A 299 -7.39 -8.84 -13.60
C PHE A 299 -7.11 -10.26 -13.12
N LYS A 300 -7.84 -10.76 -12.12
CA LYS A 300 -7.68 -12.11 -11.58
C LYS A 300 -7.97 -13.20 -12.61
N GLU A 301 -8.88 -12.96 -13.56
CA GLU A 301 -9.14 -13.90 -14.67
C GLU A 301 -8.02 -13.90 -15.71
N LEU A 302 -7.43 -12.74 -15.99
CA LEU A 302 -6.47 -12.56 -17.08
C LEU A 302 -5.01 -12.73 -16.64
N LYS A 303 -4.71 -12.60 -15.34
CA LYS A 303 -3.34 -12.62 -14.84
C LYS A 303 -2.70 -13.99 -15.08
N THR A 304 -1.43 -13.95 -15.49
CA THR A 304 -0.62 -15.14 -15.76
C THR A 304 0.61 -15.21 -14.85
N ASP A 305 0.62 -14.42 -13.77
CA ASP A 305 1.76 -14.28 -12.86
C ASP A 305 2.12 -15.58 -12.15
N LYS A 306 3.37 -16.00 -12.32
CA LYS A 306 3.90 -17.23 -11.71
C LYS A 306 4.90 -16.95 -10.58
N VAL A 307 5.50 -15.76 -10.54
CA VAL A 307 6.63 -15.41 -9.66
C VAL A 307 6.22 -14.32 -8.66
N PRO A 308 6.49 -14.47 -7.35
CA PRO A 308 7.05 -15.67 -6.71
C PRO A 308 6.10 -16.88 -6.76
N THR A 309 6.68 -18.07 -6.75
CA THR A 309 6.00 -19.31 -6.36
C THR A 309 5.90 -19.40 -4.83
N THR A 310 5.16 -20.38 -4.31
CA THR A 310 5.08 -20.62 -2.86
C THR A 310 6.46 -20.85 -2.24
N ASP A 311 7.31 -21.64 -2.90
CA ASP A 311 8.62 -22.02 -2.37
C ASP A 311 9.64 -20.87 -2.45
N GLN A 312 9.47 -19.96 -3.40
CA GLN A 312 10.32 -18.78 -3.57
C GLN A 312 9.98 -17.64 -2.60
N LEU A 313 8.73 -17.57 -2.12
CA LEU A 313 8.22 -16.42 -1.37
C LEU A 313 9.08 -16.08 -0.14
N ARG A 314 9.53 -17.11 0.59
CA ARG A 314 10.36 -16.93 1.79
C ARG A 314 11.72 -16.30 1.46
N GLU A 315 12.39 -16.81 0.44
CA GLU A 315 13.69 -16.30 0.02
C GLU A 315 13.57 -14.85 -0.48
N PHE A 316 12.53 -14.59 -1.28
CA PHE A 316 12.27 -13.27 -1.84
C PHE A 316 11.94 -12.25 -0.76
N ASP A 317 11.11 -12.63 0.22
CA ASP A 317 10.81 -11.76 1.36
C ASP A 317 12.07 -11.45 2.17
N ALA A 318 12.91 -12.46 2.44
CA ALA A 318 14.18 -12.24 3.13
C ALA A 318 15.13 -11.30 2.37
N ARG A 319 15.24 -11.45 1.04
CA ARG A 319 16.05 -10.56 0.19
C ARG A 319 15.53 -9.12 0.22
N ALA A 320 14.23 -8.92 0.02
CA ALA A 320 13.60 -7.60 0.10
C ALA A 320 13.75 -6.93 1.48
N CYS A 321 13.63 -7.71 2.57
CA CYS A 321 13.82 -7.16 3.91
C CYS A 321 15.26 -6.70 4.15
N LYS A 322 16.26 -7.46 3.67
CA LYS A 322 17.65 -7.01 3.73
C LYS A 322 17.87 -5.76 2.88
N GLN A 323 17.26 -5.69 1.70
CA GLN A 323 17.32 -4.50 0.85
C GLN A 323 16.75 -3.27 1.57
N MET A 324 15.60 -3.41 2.24
CA MET A 324 15.04 -2.35 3.09
C MET A 324 16.03 -1.91 4.19
N LEU A 325 16.72 -2.85 4.84
CA LEU A 325 17.75 -2.53 5.85
C LEU A 325 18.95 -1.79 5.25
N ARG A 326 19.37 -2.13 4.02
CA ARG A 326 20.44 -1.41 3.30
C ARG A 326 20.04 0.03 3.01
N MET A 327 18.83 0.23 2.47
CA MET A 327 18.29 1.57 2.19
C MET A 327 18.27 2.44 3.44
N ALA A 328 17.83 1.87 4.58
CA ALA A 328 17.82 2.56 5.85
C ALA A 328 19.20 2.87 6.43
N ALA A 329 20.21 2.06 6.13
CA ALA A 329 21.59 2.34 6.53
C ALA A 329 22.21 3.48 5.72
N ARG A 330 21.56 3.91 4.63
CA ARG A 330 22.00 4.98 3.71
C ARG A 330 20.95 6.07 3.54
N PRO A 331 20.62 6.81 4.63
CA PRO A 331 19.69 7.93 4.56
C PRO A 331 20.18 9.06 3.65
N ASP A 332 21.49 9.14 3.38
CA ASP A 332 22.14 10.07 2.46
C ASP A 332 21.71 9.87 1.00
N ILE A 333 21.43 8.62 0.61
CA ILE A 333 21.03 8.27 -0.76
C ILE A 333 19.50 8.20 -0.88
N HIS A 334 18.81 7.75 0.17
CA HIS A 334 17.38 7.43 0.12
C HIS A 334 16.48 8.40 0.90
N GLY A 335 17.05 9.43 1.52
CA GLY A 335 16.35 10.34 2.41
C GLY A 335 16.38 9.86 3.87
N SER A 336 16.43 10.82 4.80
CA SER A 336 16.59 10.56 6.23
C SER A 336 15.35 9.91 6.85
N LEU A 337 15.47 8.61 7.21
CA LEU A 337 14.62 7.96 8.19
C LEU A 337 15.46 7.01 9.05
N ALA A 338 15.53 7.30 10.35
CA ALA A 338 15.98 6.31 11.32
C ALA A 338 14.92 5.18 11.34
N LEU A 339 15.31 3.95 10.99
CA LEU A 339 14.49 2.81 11.37
C LEU A 339 14.34 2.84 12.88
N SER A 340 13.11 2.64 13.37
CA SER A 340 12.90 2.34 14.78
C SER A 340 13.90 1.26 15.18
N PRO A 341 14.60 1.41 16.31
CA PRO A 341 15.25 0.26 16.92
C PRO A 341 14.13 -0.73 17.21
N ASP A 342 14.11 -1.85 16.49
CA ASP A 342 13.22 -2.98 16.78
C ASP A 342 13.41 -3.45 18.23
#